data_AF-A0A4R9B4G8-F1
#
_entry.id   AF-A0A4R9B4G8-F1
#
_cell.length_a   1.000
_cell.length_b   1.000
_cell.length_c   1.000
_cell.angle_alpha   90.00
_cell.angle_beta   90.00
_cell.angle_gamma   90.00
#
_symmetry.space_group_name_H-M   'P 1'
#
loop_
_entity.id
_entity.type
_entity.pdbx_description
1 polymer ?
#
loop_
_entity_poly.entity_id
_entity_poly.type
_entity_poly.pdbx_seq_one_letter_code
_entity_poly.pdbx_strand_id
1 'polypeptide(L)' 'MSRTAVLSESEWARIEPLMPSSSGRPGRPFQDHRRVMEGIIYRYRAGI' A
#
# COMPACT_ATOMS: atom_id res chain seq x y z
N MET A 1 -16.05 2.27 6.79
CA MET A 1 -15.25 1.75 5.66
C MET A 1 -15.39 2.72 4.51
N SER A 2 -14.33 3.44 4.15
CA SER A 2 -14.33 4.32 2.96
C SER A 2 -14.60 3.48 1.72
N ARG A 3 -15.39 3.97 0.74
CA ARG A 3 -15.69 3.28 -0.53
C ARG A 3 -14.44 2.90 -1.35
N THR A 4 -13.27 3.43 -0.99
CA THR A 4 -11.99 3.21 -1.66
C THR A 4 -10.97 2.38 -0.88
N ALA A 5 -11.14 2.18 0.43
CA ALA A 5 -10.19 1.42 1.22
C ALA A 5 -10.46 -0.09 1.04
N VAL A 6 -9.50 -0.79 0.45
CA VAL A 6 -9.61 -2.23 0.16
C VAL A 6 -9.16 -3.06 1.37
N LEU A 7 -8.22 -2.56 2.16
CA LEU A 7 -7.72 -3.22 3.36
C LEU A 7 -8.36 -2.58 4.59
N SER A 8 -8.81 -3.40 5.55
CA SER A 8 -9.16 -2.91 6.89
C SER A 8 -7.90 -2.44 7.62
N GLU A 9 -8.08 -1.61 8.66
CA GLU A 9 -6.96 -1.14 9.49
C GLU A 9 -6.16 -2.31 10.09
N SER A 10 -6.84 -3.39 10.49
CA SER A 10 -6.19 -4.57 11.07
C SER A 10 -5.38 -5.39 10.06
N GLU A 11 -5.78 -5.39 8.79
CA GLU A 11 -5.04 -6.03 7.71
C GLU A 11 -3.87 -5.16 7.29
N TRP A 12 -4.10 -3.84 7.18
CA TRP A 12 -3.05 -2.88 6.89
C TRP A 12 -1.95 -2.89 7.93
N ALA A 13 -2.29 -2.88 9.23
CA ALA A 13 -1.31 -2.92 10.32
C ALA A 13 -0.40 -4.16 10.31
N ARG A 14 -0.85 -5.28 9.72
CA ARG A 14 -0.04 -6.48 9.53
C ARG A 14 0.91 -6.39 8.32
N ILE A 15 0.52 -5.63 7.30
CA ILE A 15 1.26 -5.48 6.03
C ILE A 15 2.27 -4.32 6.12
N GLU A 16 1.89 -3.22 6.75
CA GLU A 16 2.69 -1.98 6.84
C GLU A 16 4.14 -2.21 7.30
N PRO A 17 4.43 -3.04 8.33
CA PRO A 17 5.80 -3.27 8.78
C PRO A 17 6.69 -3.97 7.74
N LEU A 18 6.10 -4.59 6.71
CA LEU A 18 6.81 -5.27 5.63
C LEU A 18 7.17 -4.33 4.47
N MET A 19 6.68 -3.09 4.49
CA MET A 19 6.92 -2.14 3.41
C MET A 19 8.36 -1.62 3.42
N PRO A 20 8.96 -1.39 2.25
CA PRO A 20 10.30 -0.83 2.16
C PRO A 20 10.31 0.61 2.68
N SER A 21 11.30 0.97 3.50
CA SER A 21 11.51 2.36 3.92
C SER A 21 12.44 3.08 2.94
N SER A 22 12.13 4.35 2.64
CA SER A 22 13.04 5.25 1.91
C SER A 22 14.07 5.92 2.83
N SER A 23 14.06 5.62 4.13
CA SER A 23 15.01 6.18 5.10
C SER A 23 16.46 5.88 4.69
N GLY A 24 17.28 6.93 4.54
CA GLY A 24 18.70 6.81 4.23
C GLY A 24 19.03 6.45 2.78
N ARG A 25 18.04 6.41 1.87
CA ARG A 25 18.28 6.13 0.45
C ARG A 25 18.19 7.42 -0.39
N PRO A 26 19.20 7.74 -1.21
CA PRO A 26 19.11 8.88 -2.12
C PRO A 26 18.08 8.58 -3.22
N GLY A 27 17.14 9.50 -3.44
CA GLY A 27 16.10 9.36 -4.47
C GLY A 27 14.75 9.96 -4.07
N ARG A 28 13.73 9.75 -4.90
CA ARG A 28 12.37 10.21 -4.62
C ARG A 28 11.80 9.37 -3.46
N PRO A 29 11.20 9.99 -2.43
CA PRO A 29 10.52 9.25 -1.36
C PRO A 29 9.45 8.30 -1.92
N PHE A 30 9.21 7.20 -1.22
CA PHE A 30 8.10 6.32 -1.57
C PHE A 30 6.78 7.09 -1.47
N GLN A 31 5.84 6.79 -2.37
CA GLN A 31 4.46 7.26 -2.22
C GLN A 31 3.79 6.51 -1.06
N ASP A 32 2.63 7.00 -0.64
CA ASP A 32 1.78 6.34 0.37
C ASP A 32 1.66 4.84 0.07
N HIS A 33 2.28 4.03 0.94
CA HIS A 33 2.37 2.59 0.75
C HIS A 33 0.99 1.93 0.71
N ARG A 34 0.03 2.44 1.48
CA ARG A 34 -1.32 1.88 1.51
C ARG A 34 -1.99 2.08 0.16
N ARG A 35 -1.88 3.29 -0.40
CA ARG A 35 -2.44 3.61 -1.72
C ARG A 35 -1.83 2.75 -2.83
N VAL A 36 -0.51 2.51 -2.78
CA VAL A 36 0.17 1.64 -3.76
C VAL A 36 -0.32 0.20 -3.63
N MET A 37 -0.37 -0.35 -2.41
CA MET A 37 -0.82 -1.72 -2.16
C MET A 37 -2.28 -1.94 -2.56
N GLU A 38 -3.18 -1.01 -2.23
CA GLU A 38 -4.58 -1.10 -2.64
C GLU A 38 -4.74 -1.00 -4.16
N GLY A 39 -3.90 -0.22 -4.85
CA GLY A 39 -3.83 -0.18 -6.31
C GLY A 39 -3.36 -1.50 -6.93
N ILE A 40 -2.38 -2.18 -6.31
CA ILE A 40 -1.92 -3.51 -6.73
C ILE A 40 -3.06 -4.53 -6.57
N ILE A 41 -3.73 -4.54 -5.42
CA ILE A 41 -4.87 -5.44 -5.17
C ILE A 41 -5.98 -5.20 -6.19
N TYR A 42 -6.27 -3.94 -6.50
CA TYR A 42 -7.24 -3.59 -7.54
C TYR A 42 -6.88 -4.19 -8.89
N ARG A 43 -5.64 -4.06 -9.36
CA ARG A 43 -5.20 -4.62 -10.66
C ARG A 43 -5.36 -6.14 -10.71
N TYR A 44 -4.95 -6.83 -9.64
CA TYR A 44 -5.14 -8.29 -9.54
C TYR A 44 -6.62 -8.69 -9.59
N ARG A 45 -7.52 -7.92 -8.97
CA ARG A 45 -8.97 -8.20 -9.00
C ARG A 45 -9.59 -7.87 -10.36
N ALA A 46 -9.14 -6.82 -11.02
CA ALA A 46 -9.70 -6.33 -12.28
C ALA A 46 -9.11 -7.02 -13.52
N GLY A 47 -7.99 -7.73 -13.38
CA GLY A 47 -7.32 -8.41 -14.50
C GLY A 47 -6.66 -7.45 -15.49
N ILE A 48 -6.13 -6.32 -15.00
CA ILE A 48 -5.42 -5.29 -15.78
C ILE A 48 -3.91 -5.51 -15.72
#